data_AF-F3AYI1-F1
#
_entry.id   AF-F3AYI1-F1
#
_cell.length_a   1.000
_cell.length_b   1.000
_cell.length_c   1.000
_cell.angle_alpha   90.00
_cell.angle_beta   90.00
_cell.angle_gamma   90.00
#
_symmetry.space_group_name_H-M   'P 1'
#
loop_
_entity.id
_entity.type
_entity.pdbx_description
1 polymer ?
#
loop_
_entity_poly.entity_id
_entity_poly.type
_entity_poly.pdbx_seq_one_letter_code
_entity_poly.pdbx_strand_id
1 'polypeptide(L)' 'MAKMTVYHGGYISVENPQVRIGRNTKDFGTGFYCTVIKEQAQRWAKTLRYKSCFYL' A
#
# COMPACT_ATOMS: atom_id res chain seq x y z
N MET A 1 19.39 3.24 13.44
CA MET A 1 18.88 3.51 12.07
C MET A 1 17.50 4.13 12.21
N ALA A 2 17.22 5.22 11.49
CA ALA A 2 15.90 5.85 11.53
C ALA A 2 14.86 4.95 10.84
N LYS A 3 13.71 4.75 11.49
CA LYS A 3 12.59 3.98 10.94
C LYS A 3 11.77 4.89 10.03
N MET A 4 11.62 4.52 8.77
CA MET A 4 10.80 5.24 7.79
C MET A 4 9.40 4.64 7.75
N THR A 5 8.38 5.48 7.86
CA THR A 5 6.98 5.08 7.74
C THR A 5 6.50 5.30 6.32
N VAL A 6 5.79 4.31 5.76
CA VAL A 6 5.14 4.40 4.44
C VAL A 6 3.67 4.02 4.58
N TYR A 7 2.85 4.43 3.63
CA TYR A 7 1.41 4.26 3.63
C TYR A 7 0.97 3.56 2.34
N HIS A 8 0.10 2.56 2.49
CA HIS A 8 -0.59 1.91 1.39
C HIS A 8 -2.06 2.35 1.36
N GLY A 9 -2.58 2.63 0.16
CA GLY A 9 -4.00 2.94 -0.04
C GLY A 9 -4.70 1.75 -0.69
N GLY A 10 -5.62 1.09 0.04
CA GLY A 10 -6.33 -0.10 -0.41
C GLY A 10 -7.81 -0.08 -0.04
N TYR A 11 -8.56 -1.05 -0.59
CA TYR A 11 -9.99 -1.25 -0.30
C TYR A 11 -10.23 -2.29 0.79
N ILE A 12 -9.20 -3.02 1.22
CA ILE A 12 -9.25 -4.02 2.29
C ILE A 12 -8.18 -3.65 3.32
N SER A 13 -8.52 -3.76 4.60
CA SER A 13 -7.56 -3.72 5.70
C SER A 13 -6.72 -5.00 5.72
N VAL A 14 -5.40 -4.87 5.66
CA VAL A 14 -4.47 -5.99 5.78
C VAL A 14 -3.86 -5.98 7.17
N GLU A 15 -4.17 -6.97 7.99
CA GLU A 15 -3.69 -7.03 9.38
C GLU A 15 -2.21 -7.43 9.49
N ASN A 16 -1.76 -8.34 8.62
CA ASN A 16 -0.43 -8.93 8.68
C ASN A 16 0.24 -8.87 7.29
N PRO A 17 0.77 -7.70 6.86
CA PRO A 17 1.45 -7.57 5.59
C PRO A 17 2.74 -8.38 5.57
N GLN A 18 3.02 -9.04 4.44
CA GLN A 18 4.23 -9.84 4.25
C GLN A 18 5.13 -9.20 3.19
N VAL A 19 6.41 -9.02 3.50
CA VAL A 19 7.42 -8.63 2.52
C VAL A 19 7.95 -9.90 1.86
N ARG A 20 7.70 -10.06 0.55
CA ARG A 20 8.12 -11.24 -0.22
C ARG A 20 9.02 -10.79 -1.37
N ILE A 21 10.10 -11.53 -1.62
CA ILE A 21 10.99 -11.27 -2.74
C ILE A 21 10.31 -11.73 -4.02
N GLY A 22 10.02 -10.79 -4.92
CA GLY A 22 9.45 -11.06 -6.24
C GLY A 22 10.49 -11.65 -7.20
N ARG A 23 10.04 -12.49 -8.14
CA ARG A 23 10.87 -13.03 -9.25
C ARG A 23 10.68 -12.28 -10.58
N ASN A 24 9.82 -11.26 -10.62
CA ASN A 24 9.45 -10.57 -11.85
C ASN A 24 10.36 -9.37 -12.14
N THR A 25 10.75 -9.22 -13.40
CA THR A 25 11.51 -8.08 -13.96
C THR A 25 10.60 -6.96 -14.49
N LYS A 26 9.31 -6.94 -14.10
CA LYS A 26 8.34 -5.96 -14.56
C LYS A 26 8.27 -4.78 -13.58
N ASP A 27 8.15 -3.58 -14.13
CA ASP A 27 7.93 -2.36 -13.35
C ASP A 27 6.60 -2.37 -12.59
N PHE A 28 5.63 -3.15 -13.08
CA PHE A 28 4.33 -3.36 -12.45
C PHE A 28 4.12 -4.83 -12.09
N GLY A 29 3.71 -5.06 -10.86
CA GLY A 29 3.50 -6.41 -10.33
C GLY A 29 2.56 -6.44 -9.12
N THR A 30 2.35 -7.64 -8.60
CA THR A 30 1.54 -7.87 -7.41
C THR A 30 2.33 -7.47 -6.17
N GLY A 31 1.75 -6.60 -5.35
CA GLY A 31 2.36 -6.14 -4.10
C GLY A 31 1.67 -4.90 -3.55
N PHE A 32 2.21 -4.39 -2.44
CA PHE A 32 1.76 -3.13 -1.86
C PHE A 32 2.44 -1.96 -2.56
N TYR A 33 1.64 -1.09 -3.18
CA TYR A 33 2.09 0.21 -3.65
C TYR A 33 2.04 1.17 -2.47
N CYS A 34 3.21 1.65 -2.06
CA CYS A 34 3.39 2.46 -0.86
C CYS A 34 3.89 3.87 -1.21
N THR A 35 3.57 4.84 -0.35
CA THR A 35 4.04 6.23 -0.46
C THR A 35 4.32 6.80 0.93
N VAL A 36 5.23 7.76 1.05
CA VAL A 36 5.44 8.49 2.32
C VAL A 36 4.37 9.56 2.58
N ILE A 37 3.58 9.90 1.57
CA ILE A 37 2.57 10.96 1.64
C ILE A 37 1.23 10.33 2.05
N LYS A 38 0.83 10.50 3.31
CA LYS A 38 -0.39 9.91 3.86
C LYS A 38 -1.62 10.29 3.04
N GLU A 39 -1.77 11.56 2.70
CA GLU A 39 -2.89 12.15 1.93
C GLU A 39 -3.04 11.50 0.56
N GLN A 40 -1.92 11.10 -0.05
CA GLN A 40 -1.92 10.43 -1.34
C GLN A 40 -2.47 9.01 -1.23
N ALA A 41 -1.97 8.22 -0.25
CA ALA A 41 -2.54 6.91 0.05
C ALA A 41 -4.04 7.02 0.39
N GLN A 42 -4.44 8.14 1.01
CA GLN A 42 -5.84 8.39 1.32
C GLN A 42 -6.74 8.55 0.12
N ARG A 43 -6.27 9.30 -0.87
CA ARG A 43 -6.99 9.47 -2.14
C ARG A 43 -7.07 8.14 -2.88
N TRP A 44 -5.98 7.38 -2.93
CA TRP A 44 -5.96 6.05 -3.56
C TRP A 44 -7.00 5.10 -2.97
N ALA A 45 -7.08 5.02 -1.64
CA ALA A 45 -8.08 4.18 -0.98
C ALA A 45 -9.51 4.61 -1.38
N LYS A 46 -9.80 5.93 -1.39
CA LYS A 46 -11.12 6.48 -1.75
C LYS A 46 -11.50 6.32 -3.22
N THR A 47 -10.52 6.31 -4.12
CA THR A 47 -10.75 6.10 -5.56
C THR A 47 -11.19 4.67 -5.87
N LEU A 48 -10.83 3.70 -5.01
CA LEU A 48 -11.31 2.33 -5.15
C LEU A 48 -12.81 2.29 -4.83
N ARG A 49 -13.62 1.87 -5.81
CA ARG A 49 -15.10 1.86 -5.75
C ARG A 49 -15.69 1.00 -4.62
N TYR A 50 -14.88 0.22 -3.92
CA TYR A 50 -15.27 -0.66 -2.83
C TYR A 50 -14.73 -0.07 -1.52
N LYS A 51 -15.59 0.05 -0.49
CA LYS A 51 -15.35 0.74 0.80
C LYS A 51 -13.87 0.77 1.23
N SER A 52 -13.27 1.94 1.16
CA SER A 52 -11.87 2.23 1.47
C SER A 52 -11.51 2.04 2.96
N CYS A 53 -10.40 1.37 3.28
CA CYS A 53 -9.91 1.19 4.66
C CYS A 53 -8.42 1.60 4.79
N PHE A 54 -8.06 2.27 5.90
CA PHE A 54 -6.73 2.84 6.17
C PHE A 54 -5.94 2.03 7.18
N TYR A 55 -5.02 1.17 6.77
CA TYR A 55 -4.00 0.69 7.70
C TYR A 55 -2.65 0.50 7.00
N LEU A 56 -1.61 0.76 7.79
CA LEU A 56 -0.18 0.75 7.48
C LEU A 56 0.30 -0.58 6.90
#